data_AF-A0A7S3ZYN7-F1
#
_entry.id   AF-A0A7S3ZYN7-F1
#
_cell.length_a   1.000
_cell.length_b   1.000
_cell.length_c   1.000
_cell.angle_alpha   90.00
_cell.angle_beta   90.00
_cell.angle_gamma   90.00
#
_symmetry.space_group_name_H-M   'P 1'
#
loop_
_entity.id
_entity.type
_entity.pdbx_description
1 polymer ?
#
loop_
_entity_poly.entity_id
_entity_poly.type
_entity_poly.pdbx_seq_one_letter_code
_entity_poly.pdbx_strand_id
1 'polypeptide(L)'
;ERAAAAEAYHAFLGQREASARWREDSMSYLRALYLSGELGAPGPLLAAWRARAAAAMPAFWRHVAGRGVDQRLNFAKLFRGLGLAAEADLVAFERATRRATHVARRRPLAWFLLSADRPYDLTHEVFALTRDGRAPFPGAGDPAAALAADAPLSDHAYALRTAAALLKVCVRRDALDAACELLANLGQLGARAGGDALGELYRQAADYVASRRNADGSFGETHDAARVRAAKGIPAYDVEVGGTLHTTFVCLWALAQRPGGGVDVSRPA
;
A
#
# COMPACT_ATOMS: atom_id res chain seq x y z
N GLU A 1 22.40 21.50 -15.46
CA GLU A 1 21.25 21.39 -14.53
C GLU A 1 20.68 19.97 -14.42
N ARG A 2 20.21 19.30 -15.50
CA ARG A 2 19.64 17.94 -15.41
C ARG A 2 20.59 16.86 -14.84
N ALA A 3 21.88 16.90 -15.19
CA ALA A 3 22.87 15.98 -14.62
C ALA A 3 23.13 16.22 -13.13
N ALA A 4 23.14 17.49 -12.69
CA ALA A 4 23.30 17.85 -11.27
C ALA A 4 22.06 17.45 -10.44
N ALA A 5 20.86 17.59 -10.99
CA ALA A 5 19.63 17.10 -10.37
C ALA A 5 19.60 15.57 -10.26
N ALA A 6 20.11 14.85 -11.26
CA ALA A 6 20.24 13.39 -11.22
C ALA A 6 21.25 12.92 -10.15
N GLU A 7 22.39 13.61 -9.98
CA GLU A 7 23.34 13.29 -8.90
C GLU A 7 22.77 13.61 -7.52
N ALA A 8 22.05 14.73 -7.37
CA ALA A 8 21.39 15.09 -6.12
C ALA A 8 20.38 14.04 -5.66
N TYR A 9 19.68 13.39 -6.59
CA TYR A 9 18.74 12.31 -6.30
C TYR A 9 19.41 11.08 -5.66
N HIS A 10 20.66 10.79 -6.01
CA HIS A 10 21.43 9.68 -5.43
C HIS A 10 22.24 10.06 -4.19
N ALA A 11 22.34 11.35 -3.87
CA ALA A 11 23.24 11.85 -2.82
C ALA A 11 22.98 11.26 -1.42
N PHE A 12 21.73 10.85 -1.14
CA PHE A 12 21.41 10.21 0.13
C PHE A 12 22.11 8.85 0.30
N LEU A 13 22.50 8.18 -0.80
CA LEU A 13 23.20 6.89 -0.76
C LEU A 13 24.60 6.98 -0.11
N GLY A 14 25.18 8.19 -0.04
CA GLY A 14 26.43 8.44 0.68
C GLY A 14 26.25 8.73 2.17
N GLN A 15 25.00 8.79 2.67
CA GLN A 15 24.70 9.08 4.07
C GLN A 15 24.84 7.81 4.94
N ARG A 16 25.10 8.00 6.23
CA ARG A 16 25.10 6.88 7.18
C ARG A 16 23.71 6.26 7.27
N GLU A 17 23.62 4.94 7.19
CA GLU A 17 22.37 4.17 7.18
C GLU A 17 21.45 4.39 8.39
N ALA A 18 22.05 4.73 9.53
CA ALA A 18 21.32 5.01 10.77
C ALA A 18 20.80 6.47 10.85
N SER A 19 21.17 7.33 9.90
CA SER A 19 20.75 8.73 9.89
C SER A 19 19.24 8.87 9.66
N ALA A 20 18.63 9.92 10.22
CA ALA A 20 17.22 10.23 9.97
C ALA A 20 16.92 10.31 8.46
N ARG A 21 17.80 11.00 7.73
CA ARG A 21 17.73 11.15 6.28
C ARG A 21 17.71 9.82 5.54
N TRP A 22 18.58 8.88 5.87
CA TRP A 22 18.54 7.54 5.24
C TRP A 22 17.22 6.81 5.53
N ARG A 23 16.74 6.89 6.79
CA ARG A 23 15.50 6.22 7.19
C ARG A 23 14.26 6.78 6.50
N GLU A 24 14.27 8.06 6.15
CA GLU A 24 13.20 8.75 5.45
C GLU A 24 13.29 8.56 3.93
N ASP A 25 14.48 8.75 3.36
CA ASP A 25 14.66 8.85 1.90
C ASP A 25 14.78 7.48 1.22
N SER A 26 15.25 6.43 1.91
CA SER A 26 15.51 5.12 1.29
C SER A 26 14.29 4.47 0.63
N MET A 27 13.14 4.51 1.29
CA MET A 27 11.88 3.99 0.73
C MET A 27 11.41 4.85 -0.44
N SER A 28 11.41 6.18 -0.27
CA SER A 28 11.00 7.14 -1.30
C SER A 28 11.85 7.04 -2.56
N TYR A 29 13.17 6.89 -2.40
CA TYR A 29 14.11 6.68 -3.49
C TYR A 29 13.83 5.39 -4.28
N LEU A 30 13.63 4.26 -3.59
CA LEU A 30 13.33 3.00 -4.28
C LEU A 30 11.95 3.05 -4.95
N ARG A 31 10.95 3.69 -4.34
CA ARG A 31 9.62 3.88 -4.95
C ARG A 31 9.68 4.75 -6.20
N ALA A 32 10.35 5.89 -6.15
CA ALA A 32 10.50 6.77 -7.31
C ALA A 32 11.30 6.09 -8.44
N LEU A 33 12.33 5.30 -8.11
CA LEU A 33 13.04 4.48 -9.09
C LEU A 33 12.13 3.40 -9.71
N TYR A 34 11.33 2.72 -8.89
CA TYR A 34 10.37 1.71 -9.35
C TYR A 34 9.32 2.32 -10.29
N LEU A 35 8.69 3.43 -9.88
CA LEU A 35 7.71 4.16 -10.67
C LEU A 35 8.29 4.69 -11.98
N SER A 36 9.54 5.17 -11.97
CA SER A 36 10.21 5.61 -13.20
C SER A 36 10.30 4.49 -14.23
N GLY A 37 10.51 3.24 -13.79
CA GLY A 37 10.47 2.07 -14.66
C GLY A 37 9.07 1.80 -15.21
N GLU A 38 8.04 1.84 -14.37
CA GLU A 38 6.64 1.62 -14.78
C GLU A 38 6.13 2.71 -15.74
N LEU A 39 6.62 3.94 -15.61
CA LEU A 39 6.26 5.09 -16.47
C LEU A 39 7.09 5.17 -17.77
N GLY A 40 7.94 4.19 -18.04
CA GLY A 40 8.69 4.10 -19.30
C GLY A 40 9.89 5.05 -19.39
N ALA A 41 10.56 5.34 -18.27
CA ALA A 41 11.81 6.09 -18.30
C ALA A 41 12.85 5.43 -19.24
N PRO A 42 13.74 6.21 -19.87
CA PRO A 42 14.71 5.68 -20.82
C PRO A 42 15.56 4.54 -20.25
N GLY A 43 15.64 3.42 -20.97
CA GLY A 43 16.32 2.20 -20.53
C GLY A 43 17.74 2.41 -19.98
N PRO A 44 18.63 3.16 -20.67
CA PRO A 44 19.98 3.43 -20.17
C PRO A 44 20.02 4.21 -18.85
N LEU A 45 19.13 5.19 -18.67
CA LEU A 45 19.03 5.97 -17.44
C LEU A 45 18.55 5.09 -16.28
N LEU A 46 17.51 4.30 -16.52
CA LEU A 46 16.97 3.36 -15.54
C LEU A 46 18.00 2.29 -15.15
N ALA A 47 18.77 1.78 -16.12
CA ALA A 47 19.85 0.83 -15.88
C ALA A 47 20.94 1.43 -14.98
N ALA A 48 21.37 2.67 -15.25
CA ALA A 48 22.35 3.36 -14.42
C ALA A 48 21.85 3.58 -12.98
N TRP A 49 20.59 3.98 -12.81
CA TRP A 49 19.99 4.17 -11.49
C TRP A 49 19.85 2.86 -10.71
N ARG A 50 19.48 1.76 -11.39
CA ARG A 50 19.45 0.42 -10.80
C ARG A 50 20.84 -0.05 -10.38
N ALA A 51 21.87 0.19 -11.19
CA ALA A 51 23.26 -0.14 -10.83
C ALA A 51 23.71 0.59 -9.55
N ARG A 52 23.35 1.87 -9.40
CA ARG A 52 23.62 2.63 -8.17
C ARG A 52 22.89 2.07 -6.96
N ALA A 53 21.61 1.72 -7.10
CA ALA A 53 20.85 1.08 -6.03
C ALA A 53 21.43 -0.30 -5.67
N ALA A 54 21.85 -1.08 -6.67
CA ALA A 54 22.47 -2.39 -6.49
C ALA A 54 23.77 -2.30 -5.69
N ALA A 55 24.62 -1.31 -5.98
CA ALA A 55 25.84 -1.05 -5.21
C ALA A 55 25.58 -0.73 -3.72
N ALA A 56 24.41 -0.16 -3.41
CA ALA A 56 23.99 0.17 -2.05
C ALA A 56 23.22 -0.96 -1.34
N MET A 57 23.03 -2.13 -1.96
CA MET A 57 22.24 -3.23 -1.37
C MET A 57 22.69 -3.68 0.03
N PRO A 58 24.00 -3.79 0.35
CA PRO A 58 24.42 -4.10 1.72
C PRO A 58 23.90 -3.09 2.75
N ALA A 59 23.84 -1.81 2.39
CA ALA A 59 23.33 -0.74 3.23
C ALA A 59 21.80 -0.83 3.39
N PHE A 60 21.09 -1.11 2.29
CA PHE A 60 19.66 -1.36 2.35
C PHE A 60 19.31 -2.55 3.23
N TRP A 61 20.01 -3.69 3.14
CA TRP A 61 19.74 -4.86 3.97
C TRP A 61 19.94 -4.59 5.47
N ARG A 62 21.02 -3.89 5.84
CA ARG A 62 21.25 -3.46 7.24
C ARG A 62 20.15 -2.54 7.73
N HIS A 63 19.75 -1.58 6.90
CA HIS A 63 18.66 -0.67 7.22
C HIS A 63 17.34 -1.41 7.44
N VAL A 64 16.96 -2.30 6.52
CA VAL A 64 15.72 -3.09 6.54
C VAL A 64 15.60 -3.93 7.80
N ALA A 65 16.70 -4.50 8.30
CA ALA A 65 16.71 -5.26 9.54
C ALA A 65 16.22 -4.46 10.76
N GLY A 66 16.37 -3.13 10.77
CA GLY A 66 15.88 -2.25 11.84
C GLY A 66 14.44 -1.76 11.69
N ARG A 67 13.74 -2.12 10.60
CA ARG A 67 12.41 -1.55 10.27
C ARG A 67 11.25 -2.41 10.76
N GLY A 68 10.07 -1.78 10.82
CA GLY A 68 8.78 -2.45 11.07
C GLY A 68 8.43 -3.46 9.98
N VAL A 69 7.46 -4.34 10.28
CA VAL A 69 7.08 -5.46 9.40
C VAL A 69 6.56 -4.98 8.04
N ASP A 70 5.75 -3.92 8.04
CA ASP A 70 5.19 -3.25 6.86
C ASP A 70 6.30 -2.74 5.92
N GLN A 71 7.30 -2.07 6.49
CA GLN A 71 8.42 -1.50 5.77
C GLN A 71 9.30 -2.60 5.21
N ARG A 72 9.59 -3.65 6.00
CA ARG A 72 10.37 -4.80 5.56
C ARG A 72 9.75 -5.46 4.33
N LEU A 73 8.44 -5.73 4.35
CA LEU A 73 7.74 -6.32 3.21
C LEU A 73 7.72 -5.38 2.00
N ASN A 74 7.55 -4.07 2.21
CA ASN A 74 7.61 -3.08 1.13
C ASN A 74 9.00 -3.01 0.49
N PHE A 75 10.09 -3.08 1.27
CA PHE A 75 11.44 -3.17 0.71
C PHE A 75 11.63 -4.45 -0.11
N ALA A 76 11.15 -5.60 0.38
CA ALA A 76 11.21 -6.85 -0.39
C ALA A 76 10.47 -6.74 -1.73
N LYS A 77 9.27 -6.15 -1.73
CA LYS A 77 8.50 -5.82 -2.94
C LYS A 77 9.32 -4.98 -3.92
N LEU A 78 9.95 -3.90 -3.45
CA LEU A 78 10.73 -2.99 -4.29
C LEU A 78 12.02 -3.63 -4.81
N PHE A 79 12.74 -4.39 -3.97
CA PHE A 79 13.92 -5.13 -4.39
C PHE A 79 13.59 -6.12 -5.52
N ARG A 80 12.46 -6.83 -5.40
CA ARG A 80 11.96 -7.72 -6.46
C ARG A 80 11.64 -6.94 -7.73
N GLY A 81 10.82 -5.89 -7.63
CA GLY A 81 10.36 -5.11 -8.79
C GLY A 81 11.49 -4.40 -9.54
N LEU A 82 12.59 -4.10 -8.85
CA LEU A 82 13.78 -3.46 -9.43
C LEU A 82 14.87 -4.45 -9.84
N GLY A 83 14.72 -5.75 -9.53
CA GLY A 83 15.75 -6.77 -9.77
C GLY A 83 17.03 -6.56 -8.96
N LEU A 84 16.91 -6.04 -7.73
CA LEU A 84 18.06 -5.69 -6.88
C LEU A 84 18.56 -6.82 -5.98
N ALA A 85 17.81 -7.91 -5.86
CA ALA A 85 18.17 -9.06 -5.05
C ALA A 85 17.76 -10.36 -5.74
N ALA A 86 18.45 -11.45 -5.42
CA ALA A 86 18.10 -12.77 -5.93
C ALA A 86 16.74 -13.23 -5.35
N GLU A 87 15.93 -13.90 -6.17
CA GLU A 87 14.59 -14.34 -5.76
C GLU A 87 14.63 -15.27 -4.54
N ALA A 88 15.64 -16.13 -4.44
CA ALA A 88 15.81 -17.04 -3.30
C ALA A 88 15.98 -16.28 -1.97
N ASP A 89 16.78 -15.21 -1.96
CA ASP A 89 17.01 -14.38 -0.78
C ASP A 89 15.73 -13.64 -0.37
N LEU A 90 15.00 -13.11 -1.36
CA LEU A 90 13.73 -12.43 -1.12
C LEU A 90 12.67 -13.38 -0.56
N VAL A 91 12.53 -14.58 -1.12
CA VAL A 91 11.60 -15.60 -0.61
C VAL A 91 11.93 -16.00 0.82
N ALA A 92 13.22 -16.18 1.15
CA ALA A 92 13.63 -16.50 2.51
C ALA A 92 13.32 -15.35 3.49
N PHE A 93 13.64 -14.12 3.09
CA PHE A 93 13.40 -12.91 3.87
C PHE A 93 11.91 -12.64 4.11
N GLU A 94 11.08 -12.75 3.07
CA GLU A 94 9.63 -12.58 3.15
C GLU A 94 9.00 -13.65 4.04
N ARG A 95 9.44 -14.90 3.93
CA ARG A 95 8.97 -15.99 4.79
C ARG A 95 9.27 -15.73 6.26
N ALA A 96 10.48 -15.26 6.57
CA ALA A 96 10.86 -14.90 7.93
C ALA A 96 10.03 -13.70 8.45
N THR A 97 9.87 -12.68 7.61
CA THR A 97 9.11 -11.46 7.94
C THR A 97 7.63 -11.74 8.13
N ARG A 98 7.03 -12.61 7.29
CA ARG A 98 5.61 -12.99 7.36
C ARG A 98 5.21 -13.53 8.73
N ARG A 99 6.09 -14.25 9.43
CA ARG A 99 5.77 -14.78 10.77
C ARG A 99 5.51 -13.69 11.81
N ALA A 100 6.01 -12.48 11.58
CA ALA A 100 5.84 -11.34 12.47
C ALA A 100 4.60 -10.47 12.15
N THR A 101 3.92 -10.73 11.02
CA THR A 101 2.80 -9.90 10.54
C THR A 101 1.59 -9.96 11.46
N HIS A 102 0.77 -8.91 11.43
CA HIS A 102 -0.51 -8.87 12.13
C HIS A 102 -1.46 -9.95 11.60
N VAL A 103 -1.38 -10.26 10.31
CA VAL A 103 -2.08 -11.41 9.69
C VAL A 103 -1.65 -12.74 10.30
N ALA A 104 -0.36 -13.07 10.30
CA ALA A 104 0.12 -14.35 10.82
C ALA A 104 -0.11 -14.48 12.33
N ARG A 105 -0.02 -13.36 13.06
CA ARG A 105 -0.28 -13.29 14.50
C ARG A 105 -1.77 -13.23 14.84
N ARG A 106 -2.65 -13.14 13.84
CA ARG A 106 -4.11 -13.08 13.97
C ARG A 106 -4.57 -12.09 15.03
N ARG A 107 -4.11 -10.84 14.95
CA ARG A 107 -4.51 -9.81 15.92
C ARG A 107 -6.04 -9.68 15.98
N PRO A 108 -6.67 -9.57 17.16
CA PRO A 108 -8.11 -9.42 17.22
C PRO A 108 -8.53 -8.08 16.61
N LEU A 109 -9.74 -8.00 16.05
CA LEU A 109 -10.27 -6.78 15.45
C LEU A 109 -10.14 -5.55 16.38
N ALA A 110 -10.40 -5.74 17.68
CA ALA A 110 -10.25 -4.70 18.70
C ALA A 110 -8.86 -4.07 18.72
N TRP A 111 -7.80 -4.82 18.40
CA TRP A 111 -6.43 -4.29 18.36
C TRP A 111 -6.26 -3.21 17.29
N PHE A 112 -6.88 -3.39 16.13
CA PHE A 112 -6.86 -2.42 15.02
C PHE A 112 -7.72 -1.20 15.30
N LEU A 113 -8.66 -1.29 16.24
CA LEU A 113 -9.55 -0.20 16.62
C LEU A 113 -9.00 0.67 17.75
N LEU A 114 -7.81 0.34 18.28
CA LEU A 114 -7.16 1.10 19.36
C LEU A 114 -6.66 2.49 18.93
N SER A 115 -6.44 2.71 17.62
CA SER A 115 -6.16 4.04 17.08
C SER A 115 -6.61 4.14 15.62
N ALA A 116 -6.69 5.36 15.10
CA ALA A 116 -7.05 5.61 13.70
C ALA A 116 -6.02 5.08 12.70
N ASP A 117 -4.75 4.95 13.11
CA ASP A 117 -3.65 4.54 12.23
C ASP A 117 -3.46 3.02 12.14
N ARG A 118 -3.97 2.25 13.09
CA ARG A 118 -3.75 0.79 13.09
C ARG A 118 -4.41 0.01 11.95
N PRO A 119 -5.56 0.42 11.37
CA PRO A 119 -6.05 -0.22 10.15
C PRO A 119 -4.99 -0.29 9.06
N TYR A 120 -4.10 0.72 8.97
CA TYR A 120 -3.03 0.77 7.97
C TYR A 120 -1.97 -0.31 8.16
N ASP A 121 -1.81 -0.85 9.39
CA ASP A 121 -0.93 -1.99 9.62
C ASP A 121 -1.41 -3.23 8.84
N LEU A 122 -2.72 -3.45 8.75
CA LEU A 122 -3.28 -4.53 7.93
C LEU A 122 -3.16 -4.21 6.45
N THR A 123 -3.49 -2.98 6.05
CA THR A 123 -3.56 -2.63 4.63
C THR A 123 -2.19 -2.72 3.96
N HIS A 124 -1.15 -2.19 4.62
CA HIS A 124 0.21 -2.21 4.12
C HIS A 124 0.79 -3.62 4.04
N GLU A 125 0.42 -4.51 4.97
CA GLU A 125 0.79 -5.93 4.90
C GLU A 125 0.16 -6.61 3.68
N VAL A 126 -1.14 -6.42 3.45
CA VAL A 126 -1.84 -7.03 2.32
C VAL A 126 -1.29 -6.49 1.00
N PHE A 127 -1.10 -5.18 0.86
CA PHE A 127 -0.47 -4.56 -0.31
C PHE A 127 0.91 -5.16 -0.61
N ALA A 128 1.75 -5.28 0.42
CA ALA A 128 3.09 -5.83 0.21
C ALA A 128 3.06 -7.32 -0.15
N LEU A 129 2.21 -8.12 0.51
CA LEU A 129 2.09 -9.57 0.29
C LEU A 129 1.47 -9.92 -1.07
N THR A 130 0.59 -9.08 -1.61
CA THR A 130 0.00 -9.26 -2.95
C THR A 130 0.77 -8.53 -4.04
N ARG A 131 1.85 -7.82 -3.70
CA ARG A 131 2.58 -6.94 -4.62
C ARG A 131 1.63 -5.95 -5.31
N ASP A 132 0.84 -5.26 -4.51
CA ASP A 132 -0.19 -4.33 -4.97
C ASP A 132 -1.19 -5.01 -5.94
N GLY A 133 -1.57 -6.26 -5.63
CA GLY A 133 -2.48 -7.05 -6.44
C GLY A 133 -1.88 -7.73 -7.68
N ARG A 134 -0.57 -7.56 -7.95
CA ARG A 134 0.13 -8.23 -9.05
C ARG A 134 0.37 -9.72 -8.80
N ALA A 135 0.15 -10.18 -7.58
CA ALA A 135 0.27 -11.57 -7.20
C ALA A 135 -0.85 -12.00 -6.26
N PRO A 136 -1.25 -13.28 -6.30
CA PRO A 136 -2.19 -13.82 -5.33
C PRO A 136 -1.64 -13.65 -3.90
N PHE A 137 -2.55 -13.40 -2.96
CA PHE A 137 -2.19 -13.42 -1.54
C PHE A 137 -1.58 -14.79 -1.18
N PRO A 138 -0.52 -14.85 -0.34
CA PRO A 138 0.12 -16.12 -0.01
C PRO A 138 -0.80 -17.13 0.68
N GLY A 139 -1.10 -18.24 0.00
CA GLY A 139 -2.07 -19.23 0.47
C GLY A 139 -3.53 -18.84 0.18
N ALA A 140 -3.74 -17.97 -0.82
CA ALA A 140 -5.06 -17.66 -1.33
C ALA A 140 -5.78 -18.95 -1.77
N GLY A 141 -7.05 -19.02 -1.40
CA GLY A 141 -8.01 -20.01 -1.86
C GLY A 141 -9.30 -19.29 -2.26
N ASP A 142 -10.38 -20.03 -2.48
CA ASP A 142 -11.69 -19.44 -2.77
C ASP A 142 -12.15 -18.51 -1.62
N PRO A 143 -12.45 -17.21 -1.90
CA PRO A 143 -12.96 -16.27 -0.90
C PRO A 143 -14.25 -16.73 -0.21
N ALA A 144 -15.16 -17.38 -0.93
CA ALA A 144 -16.41 -17.88 -0.36
C ALA A 144 -16.13 -18.99 0.68
N ALA A 145 -15.27 -19.96 0.31
CA ALA A 145 -14.79 -20.98 1.24
C ALA A 145 -14.03 -20.39 2.44
N ALA A 146 -13.24 -19.32 2.24
CA ALA A 146 -12.50 -18.66 3.31
C ALA A 146 -13.43 -17.97 4.35
N LEU A 147 -14.65 -17.61 3.96
CA LEU A 147 -15.64 -17.01 4.85
C LEU A 147 -16.60 -18.00 5.52
N ALA A 148 -16.56 -19.29 5.15
CA ALA A 148 -17.40 -20.30 5.77
C ALA A 148 -17.12 -20.45 7.29
N ALA A 149 -18.18 -20.62 8.09
CA ALA A 149 -18.10 -20.64 9.55
C ALA A 149 -17.15 -21.71 10.09
N ASP A 150 -17.14 -22.89 9.45
CA ASP A 150 -16.38 -24.07 9.88
C ASP A 150 -15.02 -24.23 9.17
N ALA A 151 -14.64 -23.30 8.29
CA ALA A 151 -13.36 -23.38 7.61
C ALA A 151 -12.19 -23.14 8.58
N PRO A 152 -11.10 -23.94 8.51
CA PRO A 152 -9.87 -23.63 9.23
C PRO A 152 -9.43 -22.19 8.91
N LEU A 153 -9.17 -21.39 9.96
CA LEU A 153 -8.82 -19.98 9.80
C LEU A 153 -7.42 -19.84 9.20
N SER A 154 -7.32 -19.89 7.88
CA SER A 154 -6.10 -19.58 7.14
C SER A 154 -5.75 -18.10 7.27
N ASP A 155 -4.50 -17.73 6.97
CA ASP A 155 -4.09 -16.31 6.90
C ASP A 155 -4.96 -15.53 5.92
N HIS A 156 -5.31 -16.14 4.78
CA HIS A 156 -6.18 -15.56 3.78
C HIS A 156 -7.58 -15.29 4.34
N ALA A 157 -8.20 -16.29 4.99
CA ALA A 157 -9.50 -16.14 5.63
C ALA A 157 -9.50 -15.08 6.73
N TYR A 158 -8.46 -15.06 7.56
CA TYR A 158 -8.30 -14.04 8.59
C TYR A 158 -8.18 -12.64 7.99
N ALA A 159 -7.32 -12.45 6.98
CA ALA A 159 -7.11 -11.15 6.34
C ALA A 159 -8.41 -10.65 5.70
N LEU A 160 -9.12 -11.52 4.98
CA LEU A 160 -10.39 -11.18 4.33
C LEU A 160 -11.47 -10.78 5.34
N ARG A 161 -11.67 -11.57 6.40
CA ARG A 161 -12.64 -11.27 7.47
C ARG A 161 -12.31 -9.96 8.19
N THR A 162 -11.03 -9.75 8.50
CA THR A 162 -10.57 -8.56 9.23
C THR A 162 -10.69 -7.32 8.35
N ALA A 163 -10.28 -7.38 7.08
CA ALA A 163 -10.41 -6.27 6.14
C ALA A 163 -11.88 -5.89 5.92
N ALA A 164 -12.78 -6.88 5.74
CA ALA A 164 -14.21 -6.63 5.59
C ALA A 164 -14.82 -5.97 6.83
N ALA A 165 -14.44 -6.42 8.03
CA ALA A 165 -14.92 -5.85 9.29
C ALA A 165 -14.40 -4.41 9.49
N LEU A 166 -13.12 -4.17 9.22
CA LEU A 166 -12.53 -2.83 9.30
C LEU A 166 -13.15 -1.89 8.28
N LEU A 167 -13.43 -2.34 7.05
CA LEU A 167 -14.06 -1.53 6.02
C LEU A 167 -15.42 -1.01 6.48
N LYS A 168 -16.26 -1.87 7.06
CA LYS A 168 -17.55 -1.48 7.64
C LYS A 168 -17.39 -0.44 8.76
N VAL A 169 -16.30 -0.50 9.53
CA VAL A 169 -16.02 0.50 10.57
C VAL A 169 -15.56 1.82 9.94
N CYS A 170 -14.62 1.78 8.99
CA CYS A 170 -14.09 2.97 8.33
C CYS A 170 -15.16 3.73 7.56
N VAL A 171 -16.03 3.03 6.81
CA VAL A 171 -17.18 3.65 6.12
C VAL A 171 -18.11 4.35 7.12
N ARG A 172 -18.46 3.69 8.24
CA ARG A 172 -19.32 4.29 9.28
C ARG A 172 -18.68 5.50 9.98
N ARG A 173 -17.35 5.53 10.08
CA ARG A 173 -16.59 6.63 10.69
C ARG A 173 -16.22 7.73 9.70
N ASP A 174 -16.64 7.60 8.45
CA ASP A 174 -16.23 8.45 7.34
C ASP A 174 -14.72 8.57 7.15
N ALA A 175 -13.98 7.50 7.45
CA ALA A 175 -12.53 7.42 7.27
C ALA A 175 -12.19 7.01 5.83
N LEU A 176 -12.37 7.95 4.89
CA LEU A 176 -12.28 7.71 3.44
C LEU A 176 -10.99 7.02 3.01
N ASP A 177 -9.85 7.52 3.44
CA ASP A 177 -8.53 7.01 3.04
C ASP A 177 -8.35 5.53 3.43
N ALA A 178 -8.61 5.19 4.69
CA ALA A 178 -8.60 3.81 5.17
C ALA A 178 -9.66 2.94 4.47
N ALA A 179 -10.84 3.48 4.17
CA ALA A 179 -11.89 2.76 3.45
C ALA A 179 -11.45 2.42 2.01
N CYS A 180 -10.79 3.35 1.31
CA CYS A 180 -10.22 3.11 -0.01
C CYS A 180 -9.14 2.01 0.04
N GLU A 181 -8.21 2.07 0.99
CA GLU A 181 -7.19 1.03 1.14
C GLU A 181 -7.78 -0.35 1.45
N LEU A 182 -8.77 -0.41 2.35
CA LEU A 182 -9.42 -1.68 2.71
C LEU A 182 -10.25 -2.25 1.56
N LEU A 183 -10.92 -1.40 0.76
CA LEU A 183 -11.59 -1.83 -0.47
C LEU A 183 -10.59 -2.40 -1.48
N ALA A 184 -9.46 -1.73 -1.69
CA ALA A 184 -8.39 -2.25 -2.54
C ALA A 184 -7.87 -3.61 -2.04
N ASN A 185 -7.71 -3.77 -0.72
CA ASN A 185 -7.31 -5.04 -0.12
C ASN A 185 -8.33 -6.15 -0.31
N LEU A 186 -9.63 -5.87 -0.18
CA LEU A 186 -10.67 -6.86 -0.47
C LEU A 186 -10.54 -7.35 -1.92
N GLY A 187 -10.27 -6.46 -2.87
CA GLY A 187 -10.00 -6.82 -4.27
C GLY A 187 -8.77 -7.72 -4.40
N GLN A 188 -7.68 -7.40 -3.72
CA GLN A 188 -6.46 -8.24 -3.75
C GLN A 188 -6.62 -9.59 -3.06
N LEU A 189 -7.52 -9.68 -2.08
CA LEU A 189 -7.92 -10.92 -1.39
C LEU A 189 -9.03 -11.67 -2.16
N GLY A 190 -9.31 -11.28 -3.40
CA GLY A 190 -10.22 -12.00 -4.29
C GLY A 190 -11.70 -11.64 -4.17
N ALA A 191 -12.09 -10.72 -3.29
CA ALA A 191 -13.47 -10.24 -3.24
C ALA A 191 -13.81 -9.46 -4.52
N ARG A 192 -15.00 -9.64 -5.06
CA ARG A 192 -15.52 -8.90 -6.22
C ARG A 192 -16.98 -8.57 -5.99
N ALA A 193 -17.49 -7.56 -6.69
CA ALA A 193 -18.92 -7.28 -6.68
C ALA A 193 -19.71 -8.51 -7.18
N GLY A 194 -20.80 -8.85 -6.51
CA GLY A 194 -21.58 -10.07 -6.75
C GLY A 194 -22.83 -10.12 -5.87
N GLY A 195 -23.62 -11.18 -6.00
CA GLY A 195 -24.89 -11.35 -5.27
C GLY A 195 -24.77 -11.92 -3.85
N ASP A 196 -23.56 -12.28 -3.41
CA ASP A 196 -23.32 -12.73 -2.04
C ASP A 196 -23.04 -11.54 -1.08
N ALA A 197 -22.99 -11.82 0.23
CA ALA A 197 -22.81 -10.79 1.24
C ALA A 197 -21.45 -10.05 1.14
N LEU A 198 -20.39 -10.71 0.65
CA LEU A 198 -19.08 -10.11 0.49
C LEU A 198 -19.06 -9.19 -0.74
N GLY A 199 -19.65 -9.64 -1.85
CA GLY A 199 -19.76 -8.87 -3.08
C GLY A 199 -20.69 -7.68 -2.94
N GLU A 200 -21.76 -7.81 -2.16
CA GLU A 200 -22.63 -6.69 -1.82
C GLU A 200 -21.89 -5.66 -0.95
N LEU A 201 -21.13 -6.09 0.06
CA LEU A 201 -20.25 -5.19 0.84
C LEU A 201 -19.23 -4.49 -0.06
N TYR A 202 -18.58 -5.23 -0.97
CA TYR A 202 -17.60 -4.68 -1.90
C TYR A 202 -18.22 -3.59 -2.77
N ARG A 203 -19.42 -3.85 -3.32
CA ARG A 203 -20.17 -2.90 -4.13
C ARG A 203 -20.57 -1.66 -3.33
N GLN A 204 -21.17 -1.83 -2.16
CA GLN A 204 -21.57 -0.72 -1.28
C GLN A 204 -20.38 0.16 -0.89
N ALA A 205 -19.24 -0.44 -0.56
CA ALA A 205 -18.03 0.30 -0.26
C ALA A 205 -17.48 1.05 -1.47
N ALA A 206 -17.52 0.45 -2.67
CA ALA A 206 -17.13 1.12 -3.90
C ALA A 206 -18.05 2.31 -4.22
N ASP A 207 -19.36 2.16 -4.00
CA ASP A 207 -20.33 3.24 -4.20
C ASP A 207 -20.14 4.36 -3.16
N TYR A 208 -19.84 4.00 -1.90
CA TYR A 208 -19.41 4.97 -0.87
C TYR A 208 -18.18 5.75 -1.33
N VAL A 209 -17.09 5.07 -1.74
CA VAL A 209 -15.87 5.74 -2.21
C VAL A 209 -16.18 6.67 -3.38
N ALA A 210 -16.90 6.19 -4.41
CA ALA A 210 -17.24 6.99 -5.57
C ALA A 210 -18.05 8.26 -5.22
N SER A 211 -18.92 8.21 -4.22
CA SER A 211 -19.70 9.36 -3.77
C SER A 211 -18.89 10.41 -2.99
N ARG A 212 -17.64 10.12 -2.62
CA ARG A 212 -16.72 11.05 -1.94
C ARG A 212 -15.75 11.77 -2.88
N ARG A 213 -15.94 11.61 -4.19
CA ARG A 213 -15.14 12.31 -5.19
C ARG A 213 -15.48 13.81 -5.19
N ASN A 214 -14.45 14.65 -5.11
CA ASN A 214 -14.58 16.09 -5.24
C ASN A 214 -14.98 16.48 -6.68
N ALA A 215 -15.43 17.73 -6.87
CA ALA A 215 -15.86 18.24 -8.18
C ALA A 215 -14.73 18.21 -9.24
N ASP A 216 -13.48 18.36 -8.81
CA ASP A 216 -12.29 18.29 -9.66
C ASP A 216 -11.80 16.84 -9.93
N GLY A 217 -12.52 15.83 -9.40
CA GLY A 217 -12.17 14.42 -9.54
C GLY A 217 -11.18 13.89 -8.49
N SER A 218 -10.64 14.75 -7.62
CA SER A 218 -9.77 14.34 -6.50
C SER A 218 -10.55 13.66 -5.37
N PHE A 219 -9.83 13.07 -4.42
CA PHE A 219 -10.38 12.56 -3.17
C PHE A 219 -9.61 13.14 -1.97
N GLY A 220 -10.28 13.18 -0.82
CA GLY A 220 -9.72 13.70 0.42
C GLY A 220 -10.03 15.18 0.66
N GLU A 221 -9.55 15.70 1.77
CA GLU A 221 -9.88 17.04 2.27
C GLU A 221 -8.89 18.07 1.76
N THR A 222 -9.06 18.45 0.50
CA THR A 222 -8.30 19.49 -0.21
C THR A 222 -8.43 20.88 0.41
N HIS A 223 -9.44 21.12 1.24
CA HIS A 223 -9.86 22.48 1.62
C HIS A 223 -9.60 22.88 3.08
N ASP A 224 -9.07 21.98 3.94
CA ASP A 224 -8.74 22.29 5.33
C ASP A 224 -7.35 21.78 5.75
N ALA A 225 -6.33 22.40 5.17
CA ALA A 225 -4.93 22.05 5.44
C ALA A 225 -4.54 22.22 6.92
N ALA A 226 -5.17 23.14 7.64
CA ALA A 226 -4.92 23.36 9.06
C ALA A 226 -5.42 22.19 9.90
N ARG A 227 -6.64 21.71 9.63
CA ARG A 227 -7.20 20.52 10.29
C ARG A 227 -6.40 19.26 10.00
N VAL A 228 -5.99 19.05 8.75
CA VAL A 228 -5.18 17.88 8.37
C VAL A 228 -3.82 17.89 9.08
N ARG A 229 -3.12 19.03 9.11
CA ARG A 229 -1.85 19.17 9.85
C ARG A 229 -2.01 18.95 11.34
N ALA A 230 -3.07 19.49 11.94
CA ALA A 230 -3.39 19.30 13.35
C ALA A 230 -3.68 17.83 13.68
N ALA A 231 -4.45 17.14 12.84
CA ALA A 231 -4.76 15.72 13.00
C ALA A 231 -3.51 14.82 12.86
N LYS A 232 -2.59 15.17 11.94
CA LYS A 232 -1.33 14.43 11.74
C LYS A 232 -0.25 14.76 12.76
N GLY A 233 -0.36 15.88 13.48
CA GLY A 233 0.67 16.35 14.42
C GLY A 233 1.98 16.75 13.75
N ILE A 234 1.97 17.02 12.44
CA ILE A 234 3.16 17.38 11.65
C ILE A 234 2.89 18.75 11.01
N PRO A 235 3.44 19.85 11.59
CA PRO A 235 3.19 21.20 11.10
C PRO A 235 3.63 21.42 9.65
N ALA A 236 4.70 20.73 9.22
CA ALA A 236 5.24 20.79 7.87
C ALA A 236 4.62 19.77 6.90
N TYR A 237 3.51 19.12 7.27
CA TYR A 237 2.85 18.15 6.39
C TYR A 237 2.33 18.85 5.14
N ASP A 238 2.76 18.35 3.98
CA ASP A 238 2.26 18.75 2.69
C ASP A 238 0.89 18.09 2.48
N VAL A 239 -0.18 18.88 2.61
CA VAL A 239 -1.56 18.39 2.52
C VAL A 239 -1.92 18.06 1.08
N GLU A 240 -1.36 18.79 0.10
CA GLU A 240 -1.62 18.55 -1.32
C GLU A 240 -0.99 17.23 -1.76
N VAL A 241 0.29 17.03 -1.44
CA VAL A 241 1.04 15.83 -1.85
C VAL A 241 0.78 14.64 -0.95
N GLY A 242 0.91 14.81 0.37
CA GLY A 242 0.78 13.72 1.34
C GLY A 242 -0.67 13.33 1.61
N GLY A 243 -1.61 14.28 1.58
CA GLY A 243 -3.03 14.03 1.83
C GLY A 243 -3.79 13.73 0.54
N THR A 244 -4.04 14.77 -0.25
CA THR A 244 -4.90 14.69 -1.43
C THR A 244 -4.38 13.72 -2.48
N LEU A 245 -3.10 13.79 -2.85
CA LEU A 245 -2.57 12.95 -3.93
C LEU A 245 -2.54 11.47 -3.53
N HIS A 246 -2.13 11.14 -2.30
CA HIS A 246 -2.18 9.76 -1.76
C HIS A 246 -3.62 9.23 -1.73
N THR A 247 -4.54 9.95 -1.09
CA THR A 247 -5.94 9.52 -0.98
C THR A 247 -6.60 9.39 -2.35
N THR A 248 -6.32 10.33 -3.26
CA THR A 248 -6.79 10.24 -4.66
C THR A 248 -6.27 8.98 -5.34
N PHE A 249 -4.97 8.72 -5.25
CA PHE A 249 -4.36 7.53 -5.85
C PHE A 249 -5.02 6.24 -5.33
N VAL A 250 -5.14 6.07 -4.02
CA VAL A 250 -5.66 4.82 -3.45
C VAL A 250 -7.15 4.65 -3.72
N CYS A 251 -7.95 5.72 -3.72
CA CYS A 251 -9.37 5.63 -4.05
C CYS A 251 -9.57 5.28 -5.53
N LEU A 252 -8.80 5.89 -6.44
CA LEU A 252 -8.82 5.50 -7.86
C LEU A 252 -8.39 4.05 -8.06
N TRP A 253 -7.35 3.61 -7.35
CA TRP A 253 -6.89 2.22 -7.41
C TRP A 253 -7.95 1.23 -6.89
N ALA A 254 -8.62 1.55 -5.78
CA ALA A 254 -9.70 0.72 -5.23
C ALA A 254 -10.86 0.60 -6.23
N LEU A 255 -11.24 1.70 -6.88
CA LEU A 255 -12.30 1.72 -7.89
C LEU A 255 -11.92 0.97 -9.18
N ALA A 256 -10.65 1.04 -9.59
CA ALA A 256 -10.14 0.35 -10.77
C ALA A 256 -10.17 -1.19 -10.64
N GLN A 257 -10.27 -1.73 -9.42
CA GLN A 257 -10.36 -3.16 -9.19
C GLN A 257 -11.77 -3.76 -9.45
N ARG A 258 -12.76 -2.97 -9.89
CA ARG A 258 -14.09 -3.47 -10.29
C ARG A 258 -14.02 -4.23 -11.63
N PRO A 259 -14.48 -5.49 -11.72
CA PRO A 259 -14.65 -6.16 -13.01
C PRO A 259 -15.69 -5.39 -13.85
N GLY A 260 -15.36 -5.07 -15.11
CA GLY A 260 -16.27 -4.40 -16.05
C GLY A 260 -16.34 -2.87 -15.95
N GLY A 261 -15.57 -2.25 -15.06
CA GLY A 261 -15.52 -0.79 -14.90
C GLY A 261 -14.34 -0.18 -15.65
N GLY A 262 -14.46 -0.01 -16.96
CA GLY A 262 -13.81 1.14 -17.58
C GLY A 262 -14.30 2.37 -16.81
N VAL A 263 -13.40 3.13 -16.20
CA VAL A 263 -13.78 4.40 -15.58
C VAL A 263 -14.31 5.25 -16.71
N ASP A 264 -15.63 5.39 -16.80
CA ASP A 264 -16.25 6.38 -17.68
C ASP A 264 -15.98 7.75 -17.07
N VAL A 265 -14.81 8.29 -17.38
CA VAL A 265 -14.34 9.64 -17.03
C VAL A 265 -15.18 10.73 -17.72
N SER A 266 -16.15 10.38 -18.55
CA SER A 266 -17.00 11.31 -19.31
C SER A 266 -18.25 11.75 -18.56
N ARG A 267 -18.55 11.20 -17.38
CA ARG A 267 -19.79 11.51 -16.65
C ARG A 267 -19.55 12.55 -15.54
N PRO A 268 -19.91 13.84 -15.77
CA PRO A 268 -20.00 14.80 -14.68
C PRO A 268 -21.16 14.43 -13.74
N ALA A 269 -21.05 14.90 -12.49
CA ALA A 269 -22.05 14.75 -11.44
C ALA A 269 -23.40 15.38 -11.83
#